data_AF-A0A9E1SI98-F1
#
_entry.id   AF-A0A9E1SI98-F1
#
_cell.length_a   1.000
_cell.length_b   1.000
_cell.length_c   1.000
_cell.angle_alpha   90.00
_cell.angle_beta   90.00
_cell.angle_gamma   90.00
#
_symmetry.space_group_name_H-M   'P 1'
#
loop_
_entity.id
_entity.type
_entity.pdbx_description
1 polymer ?
#
loop_
_entity_poly.entity_id
_entity_poly.type
_entity_poly.pdbx_seq_one_letter_code
_entity_poly.pdbx_strand_id
1 'polypeptide(L)' 'RAEGLGMGWVSLFDPQQLATLLKMPQGSQPIAILCLGHVEEFYSRPMLELENWAQGHALEDFVSENYWPV' A
#
# COMPACT_ATOMS: atom_id res chain seq x y z
N ARG A 1 6.26 12.52 -1.87
CA ARG A 1 5.95 13.38 -3.04
C ARG A 1 6.29 14.84 -2.79
N ALA A 2 5.65 15.53 -1.83
CA ALA A 2 5.98 16.93 -1.52
C ALA A 2 7.46 17.13 -1.15
N GLU A 3 8.01 16.22 -0.35
CA GLU A 3 9.42 16.22 0.09
C GLU A 3 10.37 15.52 -0.90
N GLY A 4 9.96 15.23 -2.14
CA GLY A 4 10.78 14.44 -3.09
C GLY A 4 11.00 12.97 -2.70
N LEU A 5 10.42 12.51 -1.58
CA LEU A 5 10.49 11.11 -1.15
C LEU A 5 9.43 10.23 -1.82
N GLY A 6 9.87 9.08 -2.33
CA GLY A 6 9.04 7.93 -2.65
C GLY A 6 8.77 7.09 -1.41
N MET A 7 7.63 6.38 -1.41
CA MET A 7 7.23 5.47 -0.35
C MET A 7 6.68 4.19 -0.95
N GLY A 8 7.25 3.04 -0.57
CA GLY A 8 6.74 1.71 -0.91
C GLY A 8 6.15 1.03 0.32
N TRP A 9 4.97 0.43 0.15
CA TRP A 9 4.35 -0.44 1.16
C TRP A 9 4.65 -1.90 0.84
N VAL A 10 5.12 -2.66 1.84
CA VAL A 10 5.26 -4.11 1.75
C VAL A 10 4.36 -4.75 2.81
N SER A 11 3.43 -5.61 2.40
CA SER A 11 2.52 -6.39 3.26
C SER A 11 2.68 -7.90 3.11
N LEU A 12 3.51 -8.37 2.18
CA LEU A 12 3.77 -9.80 1.99
C LEU A 12 4.90 -10.25 2.92
N PHE A 13 4.59 -10.48 4.19
CA PHE A 13 5.53 -10.98 5.20
C PHE A 13 4.78 -11.72 6.33
N ASP A 14 5.51 -12.46 7.18
CA ASP A 14 4.96 -13.05 8.40
C ASP A 14 5.02 -12.02 9.56
N PRO A 15 3.86 -11.56 10.08
CA PRO A 15 3.83 -10.57 11.16
C PRO A 15 4.54 -11.02 12.45
N GLN A 16 4.46 -12.31 12.80
CA GLN A 16 5.05 -12.82 14.04
C GLN A 16 6.57 -12.87 13.94
N GLN A 17 7.09 -13.26 12.78
CA GLN A 17 8.54 -13.24 12.51
C GLN A 17 9.09 -11.80 12.55
N LEU A 18 8.39 -10.85 11.91
CA LEU A 18 8.80 -9.45 11.94
C LEU A 18 8.77 -8.85 13.35
N ALA A 19 7.71 -9.13 14.11
CA ALA A 19 7.58 -8.68 15.50
C ALA A 19 8.72 -9.21 16.38
N THR A 20 9.10 -10.48 16.18
CA THR A 20 10.21 -11.12 16.90
C THR A 20 11.54 -10.47 16.51
N LEU A 21 11.78 -10.31 15.21
CA LEU A 21 13.01 -9.72 14.66
C LEU A 21 13.26 -8.30 15.21
N LEU A 22 12.21 -7.47 15.25
CA LEU A 22 12.29 -6.09 15.70
C LEU A 22 12.12 -5.93 17.22
N LYS A 23 11.98 -7.04 17.96
CA LYS A 23 11.74 -7.04 19.42
C LYS A 23 10.57 -6.14 19.82
N MET A 24 9.48 -6.26 19.08
CA MET A 24 8.29 -5.44 19.30
C MET A 24 7.67 -5.71 20.68
N PRO A 25 7.09 -4.70 21.36
CA PRO A 25 6.46 -4.86 22.66
C PRO A 25 5.29 -5.87 22.64
N GLN A 26 5.03 -6.51 23.79
CA GLN A 26 3.90 -7.42 23.93
C GLN A 26 2.57 -6.70 23.59
N GLY A 27 1.74 -7.36 22.78
CA GLY A 27 0.44 -6.82 22.34
C GLY A 27 0.52 -5.86 21.14
N SER A 28 1.72 -5.48 20.69
CA SER A 28 1.87 -4.71 19.45
C SER A 28 1.80 -5.63 18.22
N GLN A 29 1.37 -5.07 17.09
CA GLN A 29 1.20 -5.79 15.82
C GLN A 29 1.82 -4.99 14.66
N PRO A 30 2.69 -5.60 13.85
CA PRO A 30 3.19 -4.94 12.66
C PRO A 30 2.10 -4.87 11.59
N ILE A 31 1.85 -3.67 11.07
CA ILE A 31 0.83 -3.40 10.05
C ILE A 31 1.45 -3.30 8.64
N ALA A 32 2.65 -2.73 8.54
CA ALA A 32 3.32 -2.48 7.27
C ALA A 32 4.84 -2.36 7.46
N ILE A 33 5.59 -2.70 6.42
CA ILE A 33 6.97 -2.24 6.23
C ILE A 33 6.94 -1.11 5.20
N LEU A 34 7.49 0.05 5.56
CA LEU A 34 7.55 1.22 4.70
C LEU A 34 8.99 1.46 4.23
N CYS A 35 9.20 1.39 2.92
CA CYS A 35 10.47 1.75 2.29
C CYS A 35 10.41 3.21 1.86
N LEU A 36 11.33 4.05 2.37
CA LEU A 36 11.38 5.48 2.10
C LEU A 36 12.73 5.85 1.48
N GLY A 37 12.72 6.74 0.48
CA GLY A 37 13.94 7.23 -0.17
C GLY A 37 13.66 8.32 -1.19
N HIS A 38 14.69 9.09 -1.54
CA HIS A 38 14.60 10.06 -2.63
C HIS A 38 14.41 9.31 -3.95
N VAL A 39 13.61 9.89 -4.84
CA VAL A 39 13.36 9.35 -6.18
C VAL A 39 13.56 10.44 -7.22
N GLU A 40 14.07 10.06 -8.39
CA GLU A 40 14.26 10.99 -9.51
C GLU A 40 12.91 11.37 -10.15
N GLU A 41 11.99 10.41 -10.22
CA GLU A 41 10.65 10.62 -10.79
C GLU A 41 9.58 9.73 -10.15
N PHE A 42 8.33 10.08 -10.41
CA PHE A 42 7.17 9.26 -10.08
C PHE A 42 6.50 8.78 -11.36
N TYR A 43 6.04 7.53 -11.37
CA TYR A 43 5.26 7.00 -12.48
C TYR A 43 4.00 7.84 -12.74
N SER A 44 3.63 7.96 -14.02
CA SER A 44 2.45 8.68 -14.48
C SER A 44 1.13 7.99 -14.12
N ARG A 45 1.18 6.67 -13.93
CA ARG A 45 0.06 5.80 -13.52
C ARG A 45 0.58 4.67 -12.60
N PRO A 46 -0.28 3.96 -11.86
CA PRO A 46 0.15 2.87 -11.00
C PRO A 46 0.97 1.81 -11.76
N MET A 47 2.08 1.35 -11.17
CA MET A 47 2.97 0.37 -11.80
C MET A 47 2.25 -0.92 -12.22
N LEU A 48 1.31 -1.40 -11.42
CA LEU A 48 0.53 -2.60 -11.76
C LEU A 48 -0.30 -2.43 -13.04
N GLU A 49 -0.69 -1.21 -13.40
CA GLU A 49 -1.33 -0.94 -14.69
C GLU A 49 -0.31 -0.88 -15.82
N LEU A 50 0.89 -0.33 -15.58
CA LEU A 50 1.98 -0.30 -16.56
C LEU A 50 2.38 -1.71 -16.97
N GLU A 51 2.44 -2.61 -15.99
CA GLU A 51 2.82 -4.02 -16.18
C GLU A 51 1.65 -4.93 -16.56
N ASN A 52 0.47 -4.38 -16.88
CA ASN A 52 -0.75 -5.13 -17.24
C ASN A 52 -1.17 -6.18 -16.21
N TRP A 53 -0.88 -5.94 -14.93
CA TRP A 53 -1.26 -6.82 -13.83
C TRP A 53 -2.69 -6.56 -13.34
N ALA A 54 -3.08 -5.29 -13.24
CA ALA A 54 -4.42 -4.87 -12.83
C ALA A 54 -4.77 -3.52 -13.48
N GLN A 55 -6.04 -3.14 -13.44
CA GLN A 55 -6.53 -1.84 -13.93
C GLN A 55 -7.33 -1.13 -12.83
N GLY A 56 -7.28 0.20 -12.81
CA GLY A 56 -8.19 0.99 -11.97
C GLY A 56 -9.65 0.74 -12.35
N HIS A 57 -10.50 0.54 -11.34
CA HIS A 57 -11.94 0.39 -11.51
C HIS A 57 -12.64 1.75 -11.56
N ALA A 58 -13.83 1.79 -12.15
CA ALA A 58 -14.62 3.01 -12.25
C ALA A 58 -15.09 3.43 -10.85
N LEU A 59 -15.16 4.73 -10.56
CA LEU A 59 -15.53 5.20 -9.22
C LEU A 59 -16.95 4.78 -8.86
N GLU A 60 -17.82 4.73 -9.86
CA GLU A 60 -19.23 4.37 -9.73
C GLU A 60 -19.41 2.93 -9.21
N ASP A 61 -18.40 2.07 -9.35
CA ASP A 61 -18.41 0.70 -8.82
C ASP A 61 -18.32 0.67 -7.28
N PHE A 62 -17.86 1.75 -6.63
CA PHE A 62 -17.63 1.83 -5.18
C PHE A 62 -18.49 2.86 -4.46
N VAL A 63 -19.30 3.62 -5.19
CA VAL A 63 -20.14 4.68 -4.63
C VAL A 63 -21.61 4.31 -4.82
N SER A 64 -22.40 4.44 -3.76
CA SER A 64 -23.84 4.20 -3.80
C SER A 64 -24.57 5.23 -2.96
N GLU A 65 -25.80 5.53 -3.34
CA GLU A 65 -26.65 6.48 -2.62
C GLU A 65 -27.76 5.73 -1.88
N ASN A 66 -27.94 6.06 -0.59
CA ASN A 66 -28.99 5.56 0.31
C ASN A 66 -28.88 4.07 0.70
N TYR A 67 -28.58 3.17 -0.24
CA TYR A 67 -28.57 1.72 0.00
C TYR A 67 -27.43 1.03 -0.74
N TRP A 68 -27.08 -0.17 -0.25
CA TRP A 68 -26.16 -1.06 -0.96
C TRP A 68 -26.86 -1.65 -2.20
N PRO A 69 -26.26 -1.54 -3.40
CA PRO A 69 -26.84 -2.11 -4.60
C PRO A 69 -26.86 -3.65 -4.52
N VAL A 70 -27.96 -4.25 -4.98
CA VAL A 70 -28.11 -5.72 -5.12
C VAL A 70 -27.41 -6.23 -6.37
#